data_AF-A0A1H0RSS3-F1
#
_entry.id   AF-A0A1H0RSS3-F1
#
_cell.length_a   1.000
_cell.length_b   1.000
_cell.length_c   1.000
_cell.angle_alpha   90.00
_cell.angle_beta   90.00
_cell.angle_gamma   90.00
#
_symmetry.space_group_name_H-M   'P 1'
#
loop_
_entity.id
_entity.type
_entity.pdbx_description
1 polymer ?
#
loop_
_entity_poly.entity_id
_entity_poly.type
_entity_poly.pdbx_seq_one_letter_code
_entity_poly.pdbx_strand_id
1 'polypeptide(L)'
;MGARRGVLAVLAGLVLGALGAPGVATADTGVGYDVSHPQCGEPLPAVAAFGVVGVNGGVATTGNPCLAEQLAWAAGLPGSPGLQVYVNTANPGRLDPLPGTWPDTGDSPYGSCHGDAGPACSWVYGQARAVVDVQGFLLPAAARAGVPVVAADVVWWLDVETSNTWQTGSARAQANNRAALEGMVDHLTASGAEVGLYSTGQQWREIVGWVPPGSPLHELDSWLAGALDPLGAAELCGLPALVGGGEVVLAQFVTELDGRPLDHDLPC
;
A
#
# COMPACT_ATOMS: atom_id res chain seq x y z
N MET A 1 -70.56 -42.77 49.06
CA MET A 1 -70.12 -41.96 47.90
C MET A 1 -69.24 -40.84 48.43
N GLY A 2 -67.91 -41.01 48.39
CA GLY A 2 -67.02 -40.03 47.75
C GLY A 2 -66.31 -39.18 48.83
N ALA A 3 -65.03 -38.85 48.78
CA ALA A 3 -64.03 -39.03 47.76
C ALA A 3 -62.61 -39.11 48.37
N ARG A 4 -61.70 -39.61 47.54
CA ARG A 4 -60.30 -39.94 47.77
C ARG A 4 -59.41 -38.70 47.92
N ARG A 5 -58.31 -38.94 48.65
CA ARG A 5 -56.99 -38.31 48.64
C ARG A 5 -56.62 -37.51 47.37
N GLY A 6 -55.95 -36.38 47.57
CA GLY A 6 -55.12 -35.72 46.56
C GLY A 6 -54.08 -34.81 47.21
N VAL A 7 -52.84 -35.29 47.33
CA VAL A 7 -51.65 -34.47 47.62
C VAL A 7 -51.25 -33.83 46.29
N LEU A 8 -51.28 -32.49 46.20
CA LEU A 8 -50.68 -31.77 45.08
C LEU A 8 -49.19 -31.55 45.36
N ALA A 9 -48.36 -32.29 44.63
CA ALA A 9 -46.95 -31.97 44.42
C ALA A 9 -46.87 -30.81 43.42
N VAL A 10 -46.20 -29.72 43.80
CA VAL A 10 -45.85 -28.62 42.90
C VAL A 10 -44.47 -28.93 42.33
N LEU A 11 -44.40 -29.26 41.04
CA LEU A 11 -43.17 -29.35 40.26
C LEU A 11 -43.41 -28.71 38.88
N ALA A 12 -42.35 -28.09 38.37
CA ALA A 12 -42.16 -27.44 37.07
C ALA A 12 -42.51 -25.93 37.01
N GLY A 13 -41.62 -25.04 36.55
CA GLY A 13 -40.34 -25.26 35.88
C GLY A 13 -39.40 -24.06 35.98
N LEU A 14 -38.09 -24.35 36.01
CA LEU A 14 -37.06 -23.38 35.72
C LEU A 14 -37.22 -22.92 34.27
N VAL A 15 -37.51 -21.65 34.07
CA VAL A 15 -37.27 -20.97 32.79
C VAL A 15 -35.77 -20.73 32.72
N LEU A 16 -35.02 -21.60 32.02
CA LEU A 16 -33.68 -21.26 31.56
C LEU A 16 -33.85 -20.17 30.50
N GLY A 17 -33.69 -18.91 30.91
CA GLY A 17 -33.47 -17.83 29.95
C GLY A 17 -32.21 -18.13 29.18
N ALA A 18 -32.34 -18.38 27.87
CA ALA A 18 -31.21 -18.37 26.97
C ALA A 18 -30.67 -16.94 26.95
N LEU A 19 -29.60 -16.70 27.72
CA LEU A 19 -28.76 -15.52 27.55
C LEU A 19 -28.20 -15.60 26.14
N GLY A 20 -28.80 -14.83 25.22
CA GLY A 20 -28.17 -14.55 23.93
C GLY A 20 -26.78 -14.02 24.23
N ALA A 21 -25.76 -14.70 23.70
CA ALA A 21 -24.41 -14.17 23.73
C ALA A 21 -24.45 -12.75 23.15
N PRO A 22 -23.78 -11.76 23.77
CA PRO A 22 -23.62 -10.48 23.11
C PRO A 22 -22.98 -10.78 21.75
N GLY A 23 -23.66 -10.39 20.67
CA GLY A 23 -23.04 -10.37 19.36
C GLY A 23 -21.72 -9.63 19.51
N VAL A 24 -20.62 -10.29 19.16
CA VAL A 24 -19.34 -9.63 19.02
C VAL A 24 -19.61 -8.58 17.94
N ALA A 25 -19.81 -7.33 18.35
CA ALA A 25 -19.63 -6.21 17.45
C ALA A 25 -18.20 -6.39 16.94
N THR A 26 -18.06 -6.81 15.70
CA THR A 26 -16.78 -6.75 14.99
C THR A 26 -16.39 -5.28 15.10
N ALA A 27 -15.35 -5.01 15.90
CA ALA A 27 -14.84 -3.67 16.04
C ALA A 27 -14.54 -3.18 14.62
N ASP A 28 -15.25 -2.13 14.20
CA ASP A 28 -14.81 -1.28 13.13
C ASP A 28 -13.55 -0.60 13.67
N THR A 29 -12.41 -1.26 13.50
CA THR A 29 -11.13 -0.81 14.05
C THR A 29 -10.56 0.35 13.24
N GLY A 30 -11.21 0.74 12.13
CA GLY A 30 -10.65 1.66 11.15
C GLY A 30 -9.41 1.11 10.43
N VAL A 31 -9.02 -0.15 10.71
CA VAL A 31 -7.80 -0.77 10.17
C VAL A 31 -8.07 -1.29 8.77
N GLY A 32 -7.19 -0.93 7.85
CA GLY A 32 -7.09 -1.50 6.51
C GLY A 32 -6.02 -2.57 6.42
N TYR A 33 -5.83 -3.08 5.21
CA TYR A 33 -4.80 -4.07 4.90
C TYR A 33 -4.21 -3.77 3.54
N ASP A 34 -2.90 -3.95 3.42
CA ASP A 34 -2.22 -4.01 2.14
C ASP A 34 -1.94 -5.46 1.73
N VAL A 35 -2.14 -5.75 0.44
CA VAL A 35 -1.99 -7.10 -0.12
C VAL A 35 -1.35 -7.04 -1.51
N SER A 36 -0.60 -8.08 -1.87
CA SER A 36 0.04 -8.20 -3.18
C SER A 36 0.30 -9.66 -3.54
N HIS A 37 1.22 -9.91 -4.46
CA HIS A 37 1.59 -11.23 -4.94
C HIS A 37 1.88 -12.30 -3.86
N PRO A 38 2.35 -11.99 -2.63
CA PRO A 38 2.54 -13.02 -1.61
C PRO A 38 1.22 -13.64 -1.12
N GLN A 39 0.09 -12.92 -1.26
CA GLN A 39 -1.24 -13.39 -0.87
C GLN A 39 -2.04 -14.01 -2.05
N CYS A 40 -1.40 -14.30 -3.18
CA CYS A 40 -2.12 -14.96 -4.29
C CYS A 40 -2.61 -16.36 -3.89
N GLY A 41 -3.89 -16.64 -4.14
CA GLY A 41 -4.52 -17.93 -3.82
C GLY A 41 -4.95 -18.09 -2.36
N GLU A 42 -4.69 -17.09 -1.53
CA GLU A 42 -5.07 -17.07 -0.12
C GLU A 42 -6.40 -16.33 0.08
N PRO A 43 -7.23 -16.72 1.08
CA PRO A 43 -8.40 -15.93 1.45
C PRO A 43 -7.96 -14.56 1.99
N LEU A 44 -8.57 -13.47 1.55
CA LEU A 44 -8.29 -12.12 2.05
C LEU A 44 -9.25 -11.73 3.19
N PRO A 45 -8.90 -10.76 4.04
CA PRO A 45 -9.76 -10.32 5.15
C PRO A 45 -11.17 -9.95 4.67
N ALA A 46 -12.19 -10.54 5.27
CA ALA A 46 -13.59 -10.27 4.91
C ALA A 46 -14.12 -8.95 5.50
N VAL A 47 -13.45 -8.43 6.53
CA VAL A 47 -13.78 -7.17 7.21
C VAL A 47 -12.51 -6.35 7.29
N ALA A 48 -12.54 -5.18 6.65
CA ALA A 48 -11.46 -4.20 6.61
C ALA A 48 -12.08 -2.83 6.31
N ALA A 49 -11.49 -1.75 6.84
CA ALA A 49 -11.95 -0.39 6.57
C ALA A 49 -11.60 0.06 5.14
N PHE A 50 -10.46 -0.38 4.63
CA PHE A 50 -9.96 -0.13 3.28
C PHE A 50 -8.95 -1.22 2.88
N GLY A 51 -8.60 -1.26 1.60
CA GLY A 51 -7.56 -2.14 1.09
C GLY A 51 -6.59 -1.37 0.19
N VAL A 52 -5.29 -1.64 0.32
CA VAL A 52 -4.25 -1.14 -0.57
C VAL A 52 -3.69 -2.31 -1.38
N VAL A 53 -3.70 -2.22 -2.71
CA VAL A 53 -3.33 -3.36 -3.57
C VAL A 53 -2.02 -3.11 -4.30
N GLY A 54 -1.06 -4.02 -4.17
CA GLY A 54 0.20 -3.98 -4.90
C GLY A 54 0.00 -4.24 -6.39
N VAL A 55 0.31 -3.26 -7.24
CA VAL A 55 0.13 -3.35 -8.69
C VAL A 55 1.22 -4.20 -9.35
N ASN A 56 2.45 -4.10 -8.84
CA ASN A 56 3.57 -4.88 -9.32
C ASN A 56 3.91 -6.04 -8.37
N GLY A 57 4.63 -7.04 -8.90
CA GLY A 57 4.85 -8.34 -8.26
C GLY A 57 6.15 -8.41 -7.46
N GLY A 58 6.41 -7.40 -6.62
CA GLY A 58 7.60 -7.34 -5.75
C GLY A 58 8.85 -6.76 -6.40
N VAL A 59 8.79 -6.39 -7.68
CA VAL A 59 9.80 -5.58 -8.36
C VAL A 59 9.12 -4.64 -9.35
N ALA A 60 9.73 -3.49 -9.63
CA ALA A 60 9.18 -2.41 -10.48
C ALA A 60 8.88 -2.78 -11.95
N THR A 61 9.08 -4.04 -12.36
CA THR A 61 8.96 -4.48 -13.76
C THR A 61 8.08 -5.70 -13.96
N THR A 62 7.55 -6.32 -12.90
CA THR A 62 6.66 -7.48 -13.00
C THR A 62 5.27 -7.09 -12.54
N GLY A 63 4.22 -7.48 -13.26
CA GLY A 63 2.84 -7.27 -12.79
C GLY A 63 2.49 -8.26 -11.68
N ASN A 64 1.67 -7.84 -10.72
CA ASN A 64 1.12 -8.75 -9.72
C ASN A 64 0.14 -9.75 -10.41
N PRO A 65 0.40 -11.07 -10.32
CA PRO A 65 -0.39 -12.06 -11.04
C PRO A 65 -1.84 -12.21 -10.52
N CYS A 66 -2.12 -11.82 -9.27
CA CYS A 66 -3.47 -11.84 -8.69
C CYS A 66 -4.09 -10.43 -8.51
N LEU A 67 -3.58 -9.45 -9.25
CA LEU A 67 -4.05 -8.05 -9.16
C LEU A 67 -5.55 -7.93 -9.41
N ALA A 68 -6.12 -8.69 -10.35
CA ALA A 68 -7.54 -8.60 -10.65
C ALA A 68 -8.42 -9.07 -9.48
N GLU A 69 -8.08 -10.20 -8.86
CA GLU A 69 -8.78 -10.71 -7.68
C GLU A 69 -8.66 -9.75 -6.49
N GLN A 70 -7.47 -9.18 -6.27
CA GLN A 70 -7.21 -8.27 -5.16
C GLN A 70 -7.91 -6.91 -5.34
N LEU A 71 -7.97 -6.38 -6.57
CA LEU A 71 -8.76 -5.19 -6.86
C LEU A 71 -10.26 -5.41 -6.61
N ALA A 72 -10.79 -6.57 -7.02
CA ALA A 72 -12.19 -6.91 -6.74
C ALA A 72 -12.47 -7.03 -5.25
N TRP A 73 -11.53 -7.60 -4.48
CA TRP A 73 -11.62 -7.64 -3.02
C TRP A 73 -11.65 -6.23 -2.42
N ALA A 74 -10.68 -5.37 -2.75
CA ALA A 74 -10.59 -4.03 -2.20
C ALA A 74 -11.83 -3.18 -2.55
N ALA A 75 -12.30 -3.26 -3.79
CA ALA A 75 -13.52 -2.56 -4.23
C ALA A 75 -14.81 -3.10 -3.58
N GLY A 76 -14.79 -4.34 -3.08
CA GLY A 76 -15.90 -4.96 -2.37
C GLY A 76 -15.96 -4.63 -0.88
N LEU A 77 -14.94 -3.97 -0.33
CA LEU A 77 -14.89 -3.61 1.09
C LEU A 77 -15.92 -2.51 1.41
N PRO A 78 -16.75 -2.69 2.45
CA PRO A 78 -17.75 -1.70 2.82
C PRO A 78 -17.08 -0.44 3.38
N GLY A 79 -17.38 0.73 2.78
CA GLY A 79 -16.90 2.01 3.30
C GLY A 79 -15.49 2.41 2.88
N SER A 80 -14.84 1.67 1.95
CA SER A 80 -13.52 2.06 1.42
C SER A 80 -13.59 3.48 0.81
N PRO A 81 -12.66 4.39 1.17
CA PRO A 81 -12.68 5.78 0.72
C PRO A 81 -12.35 5.97 -0.78
N GLY A 82 -11.97 4.90 -1.46
CA GLY A 82 -11.56 4.91 -2.87
C GLY A 82 -10.71 3.68 -3.18
N LEU A 83 -10.11 3.65 -4.37
CA LEU A 83 -9.14 2.63 -4.73
C LEU A 83 -7.74 3.12 -4.34
N GLN A 84 -7.07 2.35 -3.48
CA GLN A 84 -5.68 2.59 -3.12
C GLN A 84 -4.80 1.48 -3.68
N VAL A 85 -3.65 1.85 -4.22
CA VAL A 85 -2.68 0.91 -4.78
C VAL A 85 -1.26 1.30 -4.41
N TYR A 86 -0.35 0.34 -4.42
CA TYR A 86 1.08 0.62 -4.25
C TYR A 86 1.91 -0.05 -5.34
N VAL A 87 3.13 0.47 -5.53
CA VAL A 87 4.10 -0.06 -6.49
C VAL A 87 5.49 -0.10 -5.86
N ASN A 88 6.14 -1.27 -5.88
CA ASN A 88 7.57 -1.35 -5.60
C ASN A 88 8.31 -0.48 -6.62
N THR A 89 9.05 0.51 -6.14
CA THR A 89 9.80 1.44 -6.98
C THR A 89 11.26 1.02 -7.14
N ALA A 90 12.00 1.59 -8.09
CA ALA A 90 13.39 1.24 -8.31
C ALA A 90 14.17 2.35 -9.04
N ASN A 91 15.50 2.23 -9.02
CA ASN A 91 16.42 2.96 -9.89
C ASN A 91 17.66 2.09 -10.20
N PRO A 92 17.60 1.22 -11.23
CA PRO A 92 18.64 0.25 -11.52
C PRO A 92 19.83 0.81 -12.32
N GLY A 93 19.96 2.13 -12.48
CA GLY A 93 20.93 2.76 -13.39
C GLY A 93 22.41 2.49 -13.12
N ARG A 94 22.76 1.74 -12.07
CA ARG A 94 24.14 1.30 -11.77
C ARG A 94 24.34 -0.21 -11.81
N LEU A 95 23.34 -0.96 -12.23
CA LEU A 95 23.50 -2.40 -12.45
C LEU A 95 24.42 -2.65 -13.65
N ASP A 96 25.17 -3.74 -13.59
CA ASP A 96 25.98 -4.25 -14.69
C ASP A 96 25.67 -5.75 -14.89
N PRO A 97 25.05 -6.14 -16.02
CA PRO A 97 24.59 -5.27 -17.11
C PRO A 97 23.38 -4.40 -16.70
N LEU A 98 23.18 -3.27 -17.39
CA LEU A 98 21.96 -2.49 -17.26
C LEU A 98 20.76 -3.32 -17.73
N PRO A 99 19.60 -3.26 -17.04
CA PRO A 99 18.40 -3.94 -17.49
C PRO A 99 17.87 -3.30 -18.78
N GLY A 100 17.24 -4.08 -19.66
CA GLY A 100 16.65 -3.57 -20.90
C GLY A 100 15.48 -2.59 -20.72
N THR A 101 15.04 -2.37 -19.48
CA THR A 101 14.05 -1.35 -19.11
C THR A 101 14.68 0.01 -18.78
N TRP A 102 16.01 0.09 -18.71
CA TRP A 102 16.73 1.34 -18.51
C TRP A 102 16.67 2.19 -19.81
N PRO A 103 16.38 3.50 -19.72
CA PRO A 103 16.25 4.33 -20.91
C PRO A 103 17.60 4.70 -21.51
N ASP A 104 17.74 4.55 -22.83
CA ASP A 104 18.89 5.05 -23.59
C ASP A 104 18.75 6.54 -23.96
N THR A 105 17.51 7.04 -24.02
CA THR A 105 17.17 8.40 -24.43
C THR A 105 15.91 8.90 -23.73
N GLY A 106 15.69 10.22 -23.75
CA GLY A 106 14.48 10.86 -23.24
C GLY A 106 14.78 12.27 -22.75
N ASP A 107 13.76 13.07 -22.54
CA ASP A 107 13.88 14.41 -21.95
C ASP A 107 13.34 14.40 -20.53
N SER A 108 13.95 15.22 -19.66
CA SER A 108 13.56 15.35 -18.27
C SER A 108 13.84 16.78 -17.77
N PRO A 109 13.31 17.18 -16.61
CA PRO A 109 13.69 18.42 -15.94
C PRO A 109 15.19 18.52 -15.60
N TYR A 110 15.91 17.39 -15.62
CA TYR A 110 17.35 17.31 -15.38
C TYR A 110 18.20 17.39 -16.65
N GLY A 111 17.57 17.63 -17.81
CA GLY A 111 18.19 17.59 -19.14
C GLY A 111 17.87 16.29 -19.88
N SER A 112 18.58 16.07 -20.99
CA SER A 112 18.37 14.87 -21.82
C SER A 112 19.07 13.65 -21.23
N CYS A 113 18.38 12.51 -21.24
CA CYS A 113 18.92 11.20 -20.94
C CYS A 113 19.75 10.68 -22.12
N HIS A 114 20.92 10.13 -21.81
CA HIS A 114 21.84 9.54 -22.80
C HIS A 114 22.32 8.14 -22.38
N GLY A 115 21.47 7.38 -21.68
CA GLY A 115 21.77 6.03 -21.19
C GLY A 115 22.63 5.97 -19.93
N ASP A 116 23.10 7.11 -19.41
CA ASP A 116 23.92 7.16 -18.22
C ASP A 116 23.12 6.97 -16.91
N ALA A 117 23.80 6.68 -15.81
CA ALA A 117 23.21 6.48 -14.49
C ALA A 117 22.72 7.78 -13.80
N GLY A 118 22.66 8.90 -14.53
CA GLY A 118 22.38 10.23 -14.01
C GLY A 118 20.90 10.51 -13.75
N PRO A 119 20.59 11.69 -13.18
CA PRO A 119 19.24 12.03 -12.76
C PRO A 119 18.27 12.14 -13.95
N ALA A 120 18.75 12.52 -15.14
CA ALA A 120 17.91 12.59 -16.33
C ALA A 120 17.36 11.22 -16.73
N CYS A 121 18.21 10.20 -16.85
CA CYS A 121 17.77 8.84 -17.15
C CYS A 121 17.01 8.20 -15.99
N SER A 122 17.36 8.50 -14.73
CA SER A 122 16.57 8.05 -13.59
C SER A 122 15.14 8.58 -13.63
N TRP A 123 14.95 9.86 -13.94
CA TRP A 123 13.62 10.47 -14.07
C TRP A 123 12.82 9.83 -15.21
N VAL A 124 13.43 9.68 -16.39
CA VAL A 124 12.79 9.02 -17.54
C VAL A 124 12.42 7.57 -17.21
N TYR A 125 13.29 6.86 -16.48
CA TYR A 125 13.02 5.51 -16.00
C TYR A 125 11.77 5.49 -15.12
N GLY A 126 11.70 6.38 -14.12
CA GLY A 126 10.56 6.51 -13.22
C GLY A 126 9.26 6.77 -13.95
N GLN A 127 9.24 7.77 -14.85
CA GLN A 127 8.08 8.06 -15.67
C GLN A 127 7.63 6.83 -16.49
N ALA A 128 8.58 6.15 -17.12
CA ALA A 128 8.30 4.94 -17.89
C ALA A 128 7.78 3.77 -17.02
N ARG A 129 8.21 3.66 -15.76
CA ARG A 129 7.66 2.67 -14.81
C ARG A 129 6.21 2.99 -14.48
N ALA A 130 5.92 4.23 -14.09
CA ALA A 130 4.54 4.64 -13.78
C ALA A 130 3.58 4.45 -14.97
N VAL A 131 4.03 4.72 -16.21
CA VAL A 131 3.25 4.42 -17.42
C VAL A 131 2.89 2.93 -17.51
N VAL A 132 3.87 2.05 -17.25
CA VAL A 132 3.66 0.60 -17.29
C VAL A 132 2.77 0.15 -16.14
N ASP A 133 2.94 0.69 -14.94
CA ASP A 133 2.11 0.36 -13.78
C ASP A 133 0.63 0.68 -14.04
N VAL A 134 0.36 1.85 -14.65
CA VAL A 134 -1.02 2.25 -15.01
C VAL A 134 -1.54 1.43 -16.20
N GLN A 135 -0.86 1.51 -17.35
CA GLN A 135 -1.40 1.04 -18.63
C GLN A 135 -1.19 -0.47 -18.84
N GLY A 136 -0.08 -1.00 -18.33
CA GLY A 136 0.30 -2.39 -18.48
C GLY A 136 -0.29 -3.29 -17.39
N PHE A 137 -0.45 -2.79 -16.17
CA PHE A 137 -0.83 -3.60 -15.02
C PHE A 137 -2.22 -3.24 -14.46
N LEU A 138 -2.40 -2.03 -13.94
CA LEU A 138 -3.63 -1.63 -13.24
C LEU A 138 -4.87 -1.69 -14.14
N LEU A 139 -4.89 -0.94 -15.25
CA LEU A 139 -6.09 -0.83 -16.09
C LEU A 139 -6.51 -2.19 -16.68
N PRO A 140 -5.61 -3.05 -17.21
CA PRO A 140 -6.00 -4.36 -17.68
C PRO A 140 -6.53 -5.27 -16.56
N ALA A 141 -5.97 -5.21 -15.36
CA ALA A 141 -6.44 -6.02 -14.23
C ALA A 141 -7.80 -5.55 -13.72
N ALA A 142 -7.99 -4.25 -13.55
CA ALA A 142 -9.27 -3.66 -13.16
C ALA A 142 -10.38 -4.00 -14.16
N ALA A 143 -10.09 -3.94 -15.45
CA ALA A 143 -11.04 -4.35 -16.50
C ALA A 143 -11.45 -5.82 -16.38
N ARG A 144 -10.51 -6.74 -16.07
CA ARG A 144 -10.83 -8.16 -15.82
C ARG A 144 -11.64 -8.36 -14.54
N ALA A 145 -11.39 -7.53 -13.53
CA ALA A 145 -12.09 -7.55 -12.25
C ALA A 145 -13.49 -6.92 -12.30
N GLY A 146 -13.80 -6.16 -13.36
CA GLY A 146 -15.02 -5.36 -13.43
C GLY A 146 -15.00 -4.15 -12.46
N VAL A 147 -13.81 -3.73 -12.03
CA VAL A 147 -13.63 -2.59 -11.13
C VAL A 147 -13.43 -1.33 -11.99
N PRO A 148 -14.33 -0.33 -11.90
CA PRO A 148 -14.13 0.93 -12.60
C PRO A 148 -12.95 1.69 -11.97
N VAL A 149 -12.04 2.17 -12.82
CA VAL A 149 -10.91 3.01 -12.39
C VAL A 149 -11.08 4.38 -13.02
N VAL A 150 -11.22 5.38 -12.15
CA VAL A 150 -11.10 6.80 -12.50
C VAL A 150 -9.74 7.23 -11.98
N ALA A 151 -8.81 7.57 -12.87
CA ALA A 151 -7.41 7.81 -12.50
C ALA A 151 -7.26 8.86 -11.39
N ALA A 152 -8.07 9.92 -11.41
CA ALA A 152 -8.06 10.98 -10.41
C ALA A 152 -8.56 10.55 -9.02
N ASP A 153 -9.26 9.42 -8.91
CA ASP A 153 -9.79 8.90 -7.65
C ASP A 153 -8.89 7.80 -7.07
N VAL A 154 -7.73 7.53 -7.69
CA VAL A 154 -6.76 6.53 -7.22
C VAL A 154 -5.71 7.19 -6.35
N VAL A 155 -5.46 6.61 -5.17
CA VAL A 155 -4.30 6.94 -4.33
C VAL A 155 -3.18 5.95 -4.66
N TRP A 156 -2.00 6.47 -5.03
CA TRP A 156 -0.80 5.68 -5.31
C TRP A 156 0.23 5.82 -4.20
N TRP A 157 0.66 4.70 -3.64
CA TRP A 157 1.76 4.64 -2.70
C TRP A 157 3.04 4.18 -3.42
N LEU A 158 4.07 5.02 -3.41
CA LEU A 158 5.39 4.66 -3.91
C LEU A 158 6.15 3.91 -2.82
N ASP A 159 6.28 2.60 -2.98
CA ASP A 159 7.01 1.73 -2.05
C ASP A 159 8.52 1.88 -2.28
N VAL A 160 9.19 2.43 -1.26
CA VAL A 160 10.62 2.71 -1.24
C VAL A 160 11.30 1.91 -0.13
N GLU A 161 11.81 0.74 -0.51
CA GLU A 161 12.48 -0.18 0.41
C GLU A 161 13.85 -0.65 -0.10
N THR A 162 14.68 -1.10 0.83
CA THR A 162 16.06 -1.57 0.59
C THR A 162 16.11 -2.95 -0.08
N SER A 163 14.99 -3.69 -0.07
CA SER A 163 14.77 -4.89 -0.87
C SER A 163 14.60 -4.57 -2.36
N ASN A 164 14.20 -3.34 -2.69
CA ASN A 164 14.09 -2.88 -4.08
C ASN A 164 15.47 -2.56 -4.66
N THR A 165 15.53 -2.37 -5.98
CA THR A 165 16.79 -2.09 -6.68
C THR A 165 17.08 -0.59 -6.72
N TRP A 166 18.15 -0.15 -6.07
CA TRP A 166 18.53 1.26 -5.99
C TRP A 166 19.98 1.53 -6.38
N GLN A 167 20.26 2.76 -6.79
CA GLN A 167 21.62 3.28 -6.73
C GLN A 167 21.98 3.54 -5.26
N THR A 168 23.19 3.16 -4.83
CA THR A 168 23.60 3.26 -3.42
C THR A 168 24.95 3.96 -3.22
N GLY A 169 25.33 4.18 -1.96
CA GLY A 169 26.70 4.53 -1.56
C GLY A 169 27.11 5.99 -1.75
N SER A 170 26.21 6.90 -2.11
CA SER A 170 26.53 8.34 -2.21
C SER A 170 25.30 9.24 -2.19
N ALA A 171 25.49 10.51 -1.83
CA ALA A 171 24.46 11.54 -1.97
C ALA A 171 24.02 11.76 -3.43
N ARG A 172 24.91 11.48 -4.40
CA ARG A 172 24.56 11.49 -5.83
C ARG A 172 23.61 10.34 -6.18
N ALA A 173 23.84 9.15 -5.63
CA ALA A 173 22.94 8.02 -5.82
C ALA A 173 21.54 8.32 -5.25
N GLN A 174 21.48 8.92 -4.05
CA GLN A 174 20.24 9.39 -3.45
C GLN A 174 19.51 10.43 -4.32
N ALA A 175 20.25 11.39 -4.88
CA ALA A 175 19.68 12.37 -5.81
C ALA A 175 19.12 11.73 -7.09
N ASN A 176 19.78 10.70 -7.61
CA ASN A 176 19.29 9.96 -8.76
C ASN A 176 18.03 9.14 -8.41
N ASN A 177 17.97 8.54 -7.22
CA ASN A 177 16.79 7.81 -6.75
C ASN A 177 15.59 8.75 -6.57
N ARG A 178 15.81 9.94 -6.00
CA ARG A 178 14.80 11.01 -5.98
C ARG A 178 14.28 11.34 -7.37
N ALA A 179 15.17 11.53 -8.35
CA ALA A 179 14.76 11.82 -9.71
C ALA A 179 13.86 10.72 -10.31
N ALA A 180 14.12 9.45 -10.01
CA ALA A 180 13.23 8.36 -10.43
C ALA A 180 11.84 8.46 -9.81
N LEU A 181 11.74 8.71 -8.51
CA LEU A 181 10.46 8.91 -7.84
C LEU A 181 9.71 10.15 -8.39
N GLU A 182 10.42 11.25 -8.64
CA GLU A 182 9.84 12.46 -9.24
C GLU A 182 9.26 12.20 -10.64
N GLY A 183 9.89 11.33 -11.44
CA GLY A 183 9.36 10.93 -12.74
C GLY A 183 8.09 10.08 -12.62
N MET A 184 7.98 9.25 -11.59
CA MET A 184 6.74 8.52 -11.31
C MET A 184 5.62 9.49 -10.90
N VAL A 185 5.91 10.41 -9.98
CA VAL A 185 4.94 11.43 -9.51
C VAL A 185 4.47 12.32 -10.64
N ASP A 186 5.36 12.76 -11.54
CA ASP A 186 5.00 13.53 -12.73
C ASP A 186 3.93 12.83 -13.56
N HIS A 187 4.10 11.53 -13.86
CA HIS A 187 3.13 10.78 -14.64
C HIS A 187 1.80 10.58 -13.90
N LEU A 188 1.86 10.16 -12.64
CA LEU A 188 0.66 9.81 -11.87
C LEU A 188 -0.21 11.04 -11.61
N THR A 189 0.39 12.15 -11.15
CA THR A 189 -0.33 13.39 -10.85
C THR A 189 -0.87 14.08 -12.12
N ALA A 190 -0.25 13.88 -13.28
CA ALA A 190 -0.79 14.37 -14.55
C ALA A 190 -2.18 13.79 -14.89
N SER A 191 -2.54 12.65 -14.29
CA SER A 191 -3.87 12.03 -14.40
C SER A 191 -4.87 12.48 -13.32
N GLY A 192 -4.44 13.36 -12.41
CA GLY A 192 -5.20 13.83 -11.26
C GLY A 192 -5.11 12.94 -10.03
N ALA A 193 -4.35 11.84 -10.10
CA ALA A 193 -4.20 10.90 -8.99
C ALA A 193 -3.46 11.52 -7.80
N GLU A 194 -3.79 11.06 -6.60
CA GLU A 194 -3.05 11.36 -5.39
C GLU A 194 -1.85 10.42 -5.28
N VAL A 195 -0.72 10.91 -4.75
CA VAL A 195 0.49 10.12 -4.58
C VAL A 195 1.06 10.31 -3.18
N GLY A 196 1.33 9.21 -2.49
CA GLY A 196 2.00 9.16 -1.20
C GLY A 196 3.27 8.31 -1.25
N LEU A 197 4.02 8.33 -0.15
CA LEU A 197 5.33 7.69 -0.01
C LEU A 197 5.28 6.61 1.08
N TYR A 198 5.71 5.40 0.76
CA TYR A 198 5.82 4.30 1.72
C TYR A 198 7.29 3.97 2.01
N SER A 199 7.67 3.96 3.29
CA SER A 199 8.99 3.49 3.74
C SER A 199 9.07 3.42 5.27
N THR A 200 10.21 2.97 5.78
CA THR A 200 10.66 3.36 7.13
C THR A 200 11.54 4.60 7.03
N GLY A 201 11.58 5.42 8.09
CA GLY A 201 12.48 6.58 8.12
C GLY A 201 13.97 6.21 7.95
N GLN A 202 14.37 4.99 8.33
CA GLN A 202 15.74 4.51 8.09
C GLN A 202 15.99 4.23 6.61
N GLN A 203 15.12 3.43 5.98
CA GLN A 203 15.26 3.06 4.57
C GLN A 203 15.22 4.31 3.67
N TRP A 204 14.30 5.24 3.95
CA TRP A 204 14.21 6.50 3.24
C TRP A 204 15.49 7.34 3.31
N ARG A 205 16.09 7.49 4.50
CA ARG A 205 17.36 8.22 4.66
C ARG A 205 18.51 7.59 3.89
N GLU A 206 18.51 6.27 3.76
CA GLU A 206 19.51 5.52 3.01
C GLU A 206 19.33 5.68 1.50
N ILE A 207 18.10 5.50 1.02
CA ILE A 207 17.78 5.40 -0.41
C ILE A 207 17.60 6.78 -1.05
N VAL A 208 16.84 7.66 -0.41
CA VAL A 208 16.34 8.93 -0.98
C VAL A 208 17.03 10.14 -0.35
N GLY A 209 17.29 10.06 0.97
CA GLY A 209 17.89 11.15 1.73
C GLY A 209 16.98 12.39 1.81
N TRP A 210 17.59 13.57 1.88
CA TRP A 210 16.85 14.82 1.98
C TRP A 210 16.15 15.21 0.68
N VAL A 211 14.89 15.65 0.79
CA VAL A 211 14.06 16.13 -0.32
C VAL A 211 13.92 17.66 -0.23
N PRO A 212 14.39 18.42 -1.25
CA PRO A 212 14.29 19.88 -1.26
C PRO A 212 12.85 20.37 -1.43
N PRO A 213 12.49 21.57 -0.92
CA PRO A 213 11.16 22.18 -1.13
C PRO A 213 10.75 22.38 -2.59
N GLY A 214 11.70 22.39 -3.54
CA GLY A 214 11.41 22.47 -4.97
C GLY A 214 11.12 21.13 -5.65
N SER A 215 11.22 20.01 -4.93
CA SER A 215 10.89 18.68 -5.47
C SER A 215 9.38 18.44 -5.39
N PRO A 216 8.76 17.79 -6.40
CA PRO A 216 7.35 17.39 -6.33
C PRO A 216 7.11 16.33 -5.24
N LEU A 217 8.15 15.75 -4.65
CA LEU A 217 8.02 14.83 -3.52
C LEU A 217 7.83 15.55 -2.18
N HIS A 218 8.10 16.85 -2.09
CA HIS A 218 8.30 17.52 -0.79
C HIS A 218 7.05 17.57 0.09
N GLU A 219 5.88 17.67 -0.54
CA GLU A 219 4.57 17.83 0.10
C GLU A 219 3.77 16.51 0.12
N LEU A 220 4.39 15.38 -0.26
CA LEU A 220 3.67 14.11 -0.32
C LEU A 220 3.55 13.48 1.07
N ASP A 221 2.37 12.97 1.37
CA ASP A 221 2.09 12.29 2.62
C ASP A 221 2.77 10.93 2.72
N SER A 222 2.99 10.49 3.95
CA SER A 222 3.75 9.30 4.30
C SER A 222 2.87 8.21 4.87
N TRP A 223 3.11 7.00 4.36
CA TRP A 223 2.71 5.74 4.95
C TRP A 223 3.95 5.12 5.61
N LEU A 224 4.02 5.17 6.93
CA LEU A 224 5.21 4.72 7.67
C LEU A 224 5.12 3.24 8.04
N ALA A 225 6.21 2.51 7.79
CA ALA A 225 6.33 1.09 8.14
C ALA A 225 7.19 0.84 9.38
N GLY A 226 7.16 -0.40 9.86
CA GLY A 226 8.11 -0.96 10.82
C GLY A 226 7.55 -1.28 12.21
N ALA A 227 6.24 -1.15 12.41
CA ALA A 227 5.60 -1.59 13.64
C ALA A 227 5.26 -3.08 13.60
N LEU A 228 5.19 -3.71 14.78
CA LEU A 228 4.85 -5.14 14.94
C LEU A 228 3.44 -5.35 15.49
N ASP A 229 2.78 -4.27 15.90
CA ASP A 229 1.45 -4.30 16.50
C ASP A 229 0.75 -2.92 16.34
N PRO A 230 -0.55 -2.83 16.64
CA PRO A 230 -1.30 -1.58 16.51
C PRO A 230 -0.79 -0.44 17.41
N LEU A 231 -0.17 -0.75 18.56
CA LEU A 231 0.37 0.28 19.45
C LEU A 231 1.61 0.92 18.82
N GLY A 232 2.50 0.11 18.24
CA GLY A 232 3.63 0.59 17.47
C GLY A 232 3.20 1.41 16.26
N ALA A 233 2.15 1.02 15.54
CA ALA A 233 1.62 1.81 14.41
C ALA A 233 1.10 3.17 14.88
N ALA A 234 0.39 3.23 16.02
CA ALA A 234 -0.07 4.49 16.59
C ALA A 234 1.10 5.41 17.01
N GLU A 235 2.23 4.83 17.45
CA GLU A 235 3.46 5.60 17.69
C GLU A 235 4.06 6.14 16.39
N LEU A 236 4.02 5.37 15.29
CA LEU A 236 4.49 5.82 13.97
C LEU A 236 3.69 7.04 13.47
N CYS A 237 2.38 7.11 13.71
CA CYS A 237 1.56 8.27 13.37
C CYS A 237 2.05 9.59 14.00
N GLY A 238 2.77 9.52 15.12
CA GLY A 238 3.34 10.70 15.79
C GLY A 238 4.74 11.08 15.32
N LEU A 239 5.34 10.32 14.39
CA LEU A 239 6.68 10.59 13.87
C LEU A 239 6.67 11.62 12.74
N PRO A 240 7.82 12.25 12.45
CA PRO A 240 7.95 13.05 11.24
C PRO A 240 7.72 12.22 9.98
N ALA A 241 7.07 12.82 8.98
CA ALA A 241 6.95 12.28 7.64
C ALA A 241 8.31 12.05 6.97
N LEU A 242 8.31 11.29 5.88
CA LEU A 242 9.51 10.97 5.09
C LEU A 242 10.12 12.23 4.44
N VAL A 243 9.29 13.24 4.20
CA VAL A 243 9.63 14.52 3.57
C VAL A 243 9.21 15.70 4.45
N GLY A 244 9.76 16.88 4.17
CA GLY A 244 9.62 18.03 5.07
C GLY A 244 8.25 18.72 5.07
N GLY A 245 7.48 18.62 3.98
CA GLY A 245 6.17 19.26 3.83
C GLY A 245 4.97 18.32 4.02
N GLY A 246 5.17 17.00 3.98
CA GLY A 246 4.11 16.02 4.13
C GLY A 246 3.76 15.69 5.58
N GLU A 247 2.66 14.97 5.76
CA GLU A 247 2.20 14.42 7.03
C GLU A 247 2.30 12.88 7.04
N VAL A 248 2.19 12.25 8.21
CA VAL A 248 2.00 10.79 8.30
C VAL A 248 0.50 10.57 8.38
N VAL A 249 -0.06 9.90 7.37
CA VAL A 249 -1.52 9.64 7.25
C VAL A 249 -1.86 8.16 7.35
N LEU A 250 -0.84 7.30 7.30
CA LEU A 250 -0.99 5.85 7.40
C LEU A 250 0.23 5.25 8.10
N ALA A 251 0.01 4.20 8.91
CA ALA A 251 1.07 3.46 9.57
C ALA A 251 0.85 1.95 9.44
N GLN A 252 1.83 1.24 8.90
CA GLN A 252 1.80 -0.21 8.74
C GLN A 252 2.31 -0.91 10.01
N PHE A 253 1.62 -1.98 10.41
CA PHE A 253 2.12 -2.99 11.34
C PHE A 253 1.88 -4.40 10.82
N VAL A 254 2.76 -5.32 11.20
CA VAL A 254 2.66 -6.73 10.78
C VAL A 254 2.34 -7.61 11.99
N THR A 255 1.17 -8.23 11.98
CA THR A 255 0.76 -9.24 12.97
C THR A 255 0.17 -10.45 12.29
N GLU A 256 0.12 -11.57 13.00
CA GLU A 256 -0.53 -12.77 12.47
C GLU A 256 -2.06 -12.61 12.44
N LEU A 257 -2.65 -12.99 11.30
CA LEU A 257 -4.09 -13.21 11.14
C LEU A 257 -4.27 -14.61 10.53
N ASP A 258 -5.09 -15.45 11.15
CA ASP A 258 -5.32 -16.84 10.72
C ASP A 258 -4.03 -17.68 10.57
N GLY A 259 -3.03 -17.42 11.41
CA GLY A 259 -1.77 -18.19 11.48
C GLY A 259 -0.74 -17.84 10.40
N ARG A 260 -0.88 -16.68 9.75
CA ARG A 260 0.09 -16.12 8.81
C ARG A 260 0.30 -14.62 9.07
N PRO A 261 1.52 -14.09 8.83
CA PRO A 261 1.74 -12.65 8.89
C PRO A 261 0.90 -11.96 7.82
N LEU A 262 0.27 -10.85 8.20
CA LEU A 262 -0.46 -9.98 7.29
C LEU A 262 -0.15 -8.53 7.63
N ASP A 263 -0.07 -7.71 6.60
CA ASP A 263 0.23 -6.30 6.71
C ASP A 263 -1.08 -5.55 6.97
N HIS A 264 -1.10 -4.81 8.08
CA HIS A 264 -2.26 -4.06 8.56
C HIS A 264 -1.93 -2.57 8.55
N ASP A 265 -2.92 -1.76 8.21
CA ASP A 265 -2.77 -0.32 8.05
C ASP A 265 -3.66 0.45 9.01
N LEU A 266 -3.02 1.25 9.86
CA LEU A 266 -3.69 2.15 10.78
C LEU A 266 -3.72 3.56 10.20
N PRO A 267 -4.90 4.16 9.96
CA PRO A 267 -5.01 5.57 9.63
C PRO A 267 -4.47 6.47 10.74
N CYS A 268 -3.78 7.52 10.33
CA CYS A 268 -3.40 8.67 11.13
C CYS A 268 -4.26 9.87 10.66
#